data_AF-A0A439RAR5-F1
#
_entry.id   AF-A0A439RAR5-F1
#
_cell.length_a   1.000
_cell.length_b   1.000
_cell.length_c   1.000
_cell.angle_alpha   90.00
_cell.angle_beta   90.00
_cell.angle_gamma   90.00
#
_symmetry.space_group_name_H-M   'P 1'
#
loop_
_entity.id
_entity.type
_entity.pdbx_description
1 polymer ?
#
loop_
_entity_poly.entity_id
_entity_poly.type
_entity_poly.pdbx_seq_one_letter_code
_entity_poly.pdbx_strand_id
1 'polypeptide(L)'
;MVASRYGIEGAYKHLASERDLSWRIGGTDGHDVVVKISNVSEPEGVVDMQVKALTHISERDPALPVPRVVPSLAGAAYEWIEDESGSRHMIRVLTFLSGEVMERIEEAFSARTRFHIGAMVGRLAYALRDFFHPYAGNNVHLWDTSRALALRPQMAKISDVSVRQLCEEIFDRAECFTLPQLLKTRRQVVHQDSHGGNILVDPGDSTSPVGIIDFGDMGFNSVVADIVAASETFSKFDDDPIAYLCDVTSGFDSTYPLEENEIDLIYDAMLLRLAMATVIVEAREATDESGIPHIEDASHYPRMMELLSRQGRAQAVRRLRQACRFPVYGAMGNDREHLAHDYDLLRHEREAHLGPIWHFYKKPLHITRADGAWMYAADGTAYLDVYNNVPQIGHCHPHVAKAIYRQASALNTNTRYMCDVAVESARLTADLPDHLDTCIFVNSGSEANDLAMQIAMSLSAHDGGLIIDQAYHGCTELTTALSNESWRHLPADQNPERIETLMAPDCTGALTPTTRKQQRNMQPTPTGR
;
A
#
# COMPACT_ATOMS: atom_id res chain seq x y z
N MET A 1 28.36 -27.06 -31.09
CA MET A 1 27.77 -27.48 -29.79
C MET A 1 26.29 -27.15 -29.70
N VAL A 2 25.89 -25.89 -29.91
CA VAL A 2 24.46 -25.50 -29.89
C VAL A 2 23.67 -26.22 -30.99
N ALA A 3 24.12 -26.17 -32.25
CA ALA A 3 23.46 -26.87 -33.36
C ALA A 3 23.22 -28.37 -33.10
N SER A 4 24.24 -29.08 -32.60
CA SER A 4 24.14 -30.52 -32.34
C SER A 4 23.26 -30.88 -31.14
N ARG A 5 23.09 -29.99 -30.16
CA ARG A 5 22.36 -30.27 -28.92
C ARG A 5 20.95 -29.69 -28.90
N TYR A 6 20.74 -28.57 -29.58
CA TYR A 6 19.47 -27.83 -29.59
C TYR A 6 18.86 -27.71 -30.99
N GLY A 7 19.57 -28.12 -32.05
CA GLY A 7 19.09 -28.00 -33.43
C GLY A 7 19.09 -26.56 -33.96
N ILE A 8 19.81 -25.64 -33.30
CA ILE A 8 19.79 -24.21 -33.63
C ILE A 8 21.09 -23.80 -34.33
N GLU A 9 20.94 -23.22 -35.52
CA GLU A 9 22.00 -22.64 -36.33
C GLU A 9 21.70 -21.17 -36.63
N GLY A 10 22.74 -20.35 -36.73
CA GLY A 10 22.57 -18.91 -36.97
C GLY A 10 23.84 -18.11 -36.73
N ALA A 11 23.72 -16.79 -36.91
CA ALA A 11 24.80 -15.85 -36.64
C ALA A 11 24.88 -15.55 -35.13
N TYR A 12 26.08 -15.65 -34.57
CA TYR A 12 26.34 -15.40 -33.15
C TYR A 12 26.71 -13.93 -32.94
N LYS A 13 26.03 -13.28 -31.99
CA LYS A 13 26.39 -11.96 -31.48
C LYS A 13 26.63 -12.08 -29.98
N HIS A 14 27.84 -11.75 -29.54
CA HIS A 14 28.18 -11.72 -28.11
C HIS A 14 27.33 -10.67 -27.39
N LEU A 15 26.83 -11.02 -26.21
CA LEU A 15 26.13 -10.13 -25.30
C LEU A 15 27.03 -9.88 -24.08
N ALA A 16 27.05 -8.66 -23.55
CA ALA A 16 27.82 -8.36 -22.35
C ALA A 16 27.25 -9.15 -21.16
N SER A 17 28.14 -9.73 -20.36
CA SER A 17 27.82 -10.44 -19.13
C SER A 17 29.03 -10.42 -18.18
N GLU A 18 28.80 -10.36 -16.87
CA GLU A 18 29.89 -10.23 -15.89
C GLU A 18 30.73 -11.52 -15.79
N ARG A 19 30.08 -12.68 -15.62
CA ARG A 19 30.74 -13.97 -15.31
C ARG A 19 30.46 -15.08 -16.30
N ASP A 20 29.21 -15.20 -16.72
CA ASP A 20 28.74 -16.18 -17.69
C ASP A 20 29.08 -15.72 -19.11
N LEU A 21 29.06 -16.62 -20.08
CA LEU A 21 29.13 -16.25 -21.50
C LEU A 21 27.73 -16.26 -22.09
N SER A 22 27.35 -15.14 -22.70
CA SER A 22 26.02 -14.96 -23.30
C SER A 22 26.14 -14.62 -24.78
N TRP A 23 25.43 -15.35 -25.63
CA TRP A 23 25.34 -15.06 -27.07
C TRP A 23 23.90 -15.06 -27.55
N ARG A 24 23.56 -14.05 -28.36
CA ARG A 24 22.36 -14.07 -29.19
C ARG A 24 22.67 -14.86 -30.46
N ILE A 25 21.78 -15.78 -30.83
CA ILE A 25 21.81 -16.47 -32.12
C ILE A 25 20.58 -16.03 -32.90
N GLY A 26 20.81 -15.45 -34.07
CA GLY A 26 19.73 -15.10 -35.00
C GLY A 26 19.15 -16.36 -35.65
N GLY A 27 17.87 -16.65 -35.39
CA GLY A 27 17.20 -17.83 -35.96
C GLY A 27 16.92 -17.68 -37.45
N THR A 28 16.87 -18.80 -38.18
CA THR A 28 16.49 -18.81 -39.62
C THR A 28 14.98 -18.76 -39.85
N ASP A 29 14.20 -19.00 -38.81
CA ASP A 29 12.73 -18.98 -38.75
C ASP A 29 12.16 -17.65 -38.20
N GLY A 30 13.03 -16.69 -37.89
CA GLY A 30 12.65 -15.37 -37.36
C GLY A 30 12.53 -15.29 -35.84
N HIS A 31 12.89 -16.35 -35.10
CA HIS A 31 12.93 -16.34 -33.64
C HIS A 31 14.36 -16.44 -33.12
N ASP A 32 14.80 -15.38 -32.45
CA ASP A 32 16.14 -15.36 -31.86
C ASP A 32 16.18 -16.06 -30.51
N VAL A 33 17.35 -16.60 -30.18
CA VAL A 33 17.60 -17.23 -28.88
C VAL A 33 18.83 -16.64 -28.21
N VAL A 34 18.88 -16.77 -26.89
CA VAL A 34 20.04 -16.46 -26.06
C VAL A 34 20.61 -17.76 -25.52
N VAL A 35 21.87 -18.02 -25.83
CA VAL A 35 22.65 -19.12 -25.26
C VAL A 35 23.44 -18.58 -24.09
N LYS A 36 23.26 -19.17 -22.90
CA LYS A 36 24.07 -18.90 -21.71
C LYS A 36 24.94 -20.12 -21.40
N ILE A 37 26.24 -19.90 -21.24
CA ILE A 37 27.20 -20.88 -20.72
C ILE A 37 27.66 -20.37 -19.36
N SER A 38 27.33 -21.13 -18.31
CA SER A 38 27.68 -20.75 -16.95
C SER A 38 29.15 -20.92 -16.65
N ASN A 39 29.67 -20.02 -15.82
CA ASN A 39 31.00 -20.16 -15.25
C ASN A 39 31.15 -21.50 -14.50
N VAL A 40 32.35 -22.09 -14.49
CA VAL A 40 32.61 -23.37 -13.81
C VAL A 40 32.33 -23.30 -12.29
N SER A 41 32.41 -22.11 -11.71
CA SER A 41 32.11 -21.87 -10.29
C SER A 41 30.62 -21.71 -9.99
N GLU A 42 29.75 -21.68 -11.01
CA GLU A 42 28.31 -21.51 -10.83
C GLU A 42 27.68 -22.79 -10.27
N PRO A 43 27.01 -22.74 -9.10
CA PRO A 43 26.36 -23.92 -8.55
C PRO A 43 25.20 -24.39 -9.42
N GLU A 44 25.10 -25.70 -9.66
CA GLU A 44 24.00 -26.29 -10.46
C GLU A 44 22.61 -25.92 -9.92
N GLY A 45 22.48 -25.80 -8.60
CA GLY A 45 21.22 -25.40 -7.96
C GLY A 45 20.71 -24.01 -8.35
N VAL A 46 21.60 -23.07 -8.75
CA VAL A 46 21.20 -21.75 -9.26
C VAL A 46 20.60 -21.89 -10.66
N VAL A 47 21.30 -22.60 -11.55
CA VAL A 47 20.84 -22.84 -12.93
C VAL A 47 19.53 -23.64 -12.94
N ASP A 48 19.43 -24.69 -12.12
CA ASP A 48 18.24 -25.52 -11.98
C ASP A 48 17.03 -24.71 -11.45
N MET A 49 17.25 -23.85 -10.45
CA MET A 49 16.22 -22.94 -9.95
C MET A 49 15.74 -21.98 -11.04
N GLN A 50 16.68 -21.36 -11.77
CA GLN A 50 16.39 -20.40 -12.82
C GLN A 50 15.50 -21.02 -13.91
N VAL A 51 15.87 -22.18 -14.46
CA VAL A 51 15.09 -22.81 -15.55
C VAL A 51 13.72 -23.29 -15.08
N LYS A 52 13.62 -23.80 -13.84
CA LYS A 52 12.34 -24.23 -13.25
C LYS A 52 11.43 -23.03 -12.95
N ALA A 53 11.99 -21.91 -12.49
CA ALA A 53 11.24 -20.69 -12.27
C ALA A 53 10.65 -20.14 -13.58
N LEU A 54 11.45 -20.07 -14.64
CA LEU A 54 10.97 -19.63 -15.96
C LEU A 54 9.88 -20.55 -16.52
N THR A 55 10.02 -21.87 -16.32
CA THR A 55 8.99 -22.84 -16.70
C THR A 55 7.69 -22.60 -15.90
N HIS A 56 7.79 -22.47 -14.58
CA HIS A 56 6.65 -22.20 -13.69
C HIS A 56 5.93 -20.89 -14.05
N ILE A 57 6.68 -19.82 -14.30
CA ILE A 57 6.12 -18.53 -14.74
C ILE A 57 5.35 -18.70 -16.04
N SER A 58 5.85 -19.51 -16.98
CA SER A 58 5.18 -19.78 -18.26
C SER A 58 3.85 -20.50 -18.10
N GLU A 59 3.71 -21.34 -17.08
CA GLU A 59 2.48 -22.05 -16.77
C GLU A 59 1.47 -21.16 -16.03
N ARG A 60 1.94 -20.25 -15.16
CA ARG A 60 1.09 -19.36 -14.36
C ARG A 60 0.65 -18.09 -15.11
N ASP A 61 1.53 -17.52 -15.91
CA ASP A 61 1.28 -16.33 -16.72
C ASP A 61 1.97 -16.45 -18.10
N PRO A 62 1.31 -17.12 -19.07
CA PRO A 62 1.86 -17.29 -20.43
C PRO A 62 2.11 -15.98 -21.17
N ALA A 63 1.43 -14.90 -20.77
CA ALA A 63 1.54 -13.57 -21.38
C ALA A 63 2.55 -12.65 -20.68
N LEU A 64 3.20 -13.10 -19.60
CA LEU A 64 4.26 -12.32 -18.95
C LEU A 64 5.52 -12.35 -19.84
N PRO A 65 6.09 -11.18 -20.20
CA PRO A 65 7.24 -11.14 -21.08
C PRO A 65 8.54 -11.44 -20.32
N VAL A 66 8.83 -12.73 -20.15
CA VAL A 66 10.09 -13.24 -19.60
C VAL A 66 10.71 -14.26 -20.57
N PRO A 67 12.02 -14.49 -20.55
CA PRO A 67 12.64 -15.52 -21.38
C PRO A 67 12.02 -16.89 -21.11
N ARG A 68 11.80 -17.67 -22.16
CA ARG A 68 11.27 -19.04 -22.07
C ARG A 68 12.41 -20.03 -22.27
N VAL A 69 12.42 -21.11 -21.50
CA VAL A 69 13.42 -22.18 -21.64
C VAL A 69 13.20 -22.90 -22.97
N VAL A 70 14.26 -23.06 -23.75
CA VAL A 70 14.27 -23.86 -24.98
C VAL A 70 14.94 -25.19 -24.66
N PRO A 71 14.19 -26.31 -24.61
CA PRO A 71 14.78 -27.61 -24.29
C PRO A 71 15.80 -28.07 -25.33
N SER A 72 16.77 -28.88 -24.91
CA SER A 72 17.66 -29.60 -25.81
C SER A 72 16.88 -30.62 -26.66
N LEU A 73 17.50 -31.16 -27.70
CA LEU A 73 16.96 -32.27 -28.49
C LEU A 73 16.72 -33.54 -27.65
N ALA A 74 17.37 -33.65 -26.49
CA ALA A 74 17.14 -34.70 -25.50
C ALA A 74 16.01 -34.36 -24.50
N GLY A 75 15.38 -33.18 -24.63
CA GLY A 75 14.32 -32.70 -23.75
C GLY A 75 14.81 -32.10 -22.42
N ALA A 76 16.11 -31.86 -22.27
CA ALA A 76 16.67 -31.28 -21.04
C ALA A 76 16.58 -29.75 -21.04
N ALA A 77 16.33 -29.14 -19.88
CA ALA A 77 16.28 -27.68 -19.72
C ALA A 77 17.66 -27.00 -19.80
N TYR A 78 18.72 -27.75 -19.47
CA TYR A 78 20.12 -27.38 -19.65
C TYR A 78 20.94 -28.66 -19.84
N GLU A 79 22.16 -28.51 -20.37
CA GLU A 79 23.07 -29.62 -20.67
C GLU A 79 24.46 -29.34 -20.07
N TRP A 80 25.24 -30.40 -19.86
CA TRP A 80 26.65 -30.27 -19.48
C TRP A 80 27.56 -30.32 -20.70
N ILE A 81 28.55 -29.44 -20.72
CA ILE A 81 29.60 -29.37 -21.74
C ILE A 81 30.97 -29.28 -21.07
N GLU A 82 32.01 -29.62 -21.82
CA GLU A 82 33.41 -29.55 -21.38
C GLU A 82 34.18 -28.56 -22.25
N ASP A 83 35.04 -27.77 -21.63
CA ASP A 83 36.02 -26.95 -22.33
C ASP A 83 37.28 -27.77 -22.70
N GLU A 84 38.25 -27.14 -23.37
CA GLU A 84 39.50 -27.79 -23.77
C GLU A 84 40.35 -28.28 -22.58
N SER A 85 40.13 -27.73 -21.38
CA SER A 85 40.80 -28.12 -20.14
C SER A 85 40.12 -29.29 -19.41
N GLY A 86 38.94 -29.72 -19.88
CA GLY A 86 38.09 -30.71 -19.22
C GLY A 86 37.22 -30.14 -18.11
N SER A 87 37.17 -28.82 -17.95
CA SER A 87 36.27 -28.15 -17.00
C SER A 87 34.83 -28.25 -17.48
N ARG A 88 33.90 -28.56 -16.57
CA ARG A 88 32.49 -28.74 -16.90
C ARG A 88 31.71 -27.45 -16.73
N HIS A 89 30.93 -27.10 -17.75
CA HIS A 89 30.03 -25.94 -17.76
C HIS A 89 28.61 -26.38 -18.06
N MET A 90 27.63 -25.63 -17.54
CA MET A 90 26.22 -25.79 -17.89
C MET A 90 25.87 -24.86 -19.05
N ILE A 91 25.29 -25.41 -20.11
CA ILE A 91 24.76 -24.65 -21.25
C ILE A 91 23.24 -24.70 -21.25
N ARG A 92 22.60 -23.54 -21.38
CA ARG A 92 21.14 -23.39 -21.49
C ARG A 92 20.77 -22.43 -22.60
N VAL A 93 19.59 -22.63 -23.18
CA VAL A 93 19.06 -21.78 -24.26
C VAL A 93 17.72 -21.20 -23.82
N LEU A 94 17.58 -19.88 -23.96
CA LEU A 94 16.37 -19.13 -23.65
C LEU A 94 15.88 -18.39 -24.90
N THR A 95 14.58 -18.12 -25.00
CA THR A 95 14.06 -17.24 -26.06
C THR A 95 14.59 -15.82 -25.89
N PHE A 96 14.92 -15.16 -27.00
CA PHE A 96 15.25 -13.74 -27.00
C PHE A 96 13.98 -12.89 -26.87
N LEU A 97 14.02 -11.85 -26.02
CA LEU A 97 12.94 -10.86 -25.92
C LEU A 97 13.30 -9.65 -26.78
N SER A 98 12.40 -9.25 -27.68
CA SER A 98 12.55 -8.04 -28.48
C SER A 98 12.24 -6.81 -27.64
N GLY A 99 13.20 -5.91 -27.55
CA GLY A 99 13.08 -4.64 -26.83
C GLY A 99 14.45 -4.00 -26.66
N GLU A 100 14.46 -2.77 -26.15
CA GLU A 100 15.68 -2.05 -25.83
C GLU A 100 15.81 -1.91 -24.31
N VAL A 101 17.04 -1.95 -23.82
CA VAL A 101 17.33 -1.79 -22.38
C VAL A 101 16.87 -0.42 -21.93
N MET A 102 16.05 -0.37 -20.87
CA MET A 102 15.41 0.86 -20.38
C MET A 102 16.42 1.98 -20.13
N GLU A 103 17.56 1.68 -19.50
CA GLU A 103 18.59 2.67 -19.16
C GLU A 103 19.18 3.41 -20.38
N ARG A 104 18.96 2.89 -21.60
CA ARG A 104 19.43 3.51 -22.86
C ARG A 104 18.41 4.46 -23.48
N ILE A 105 17.20 4.56 -22.94
CA ILE A 105 16.10 5.35 -23.49
C ILE A 105 15.65 6.37 -22.44
N GLU A 106 15.94 7.65 -22.66
CA GLU A 106 15.64 8.73 -21.73
C GLU A 106 14.13 8.87 -21.47
N GLU A 107 13.30 8.69 -22.50
CA GLU A 107 11.84 8.75 -22.39
C GLU A 107 11.25 7.61 -21.56
N ALA A 108 12.00 6.52 -21.34
CA ALA A 108 11.56 5.38 -20.55
C ALA A 108 11.50 5.68 -19.05
N PHE A 109 12.06 6.81 -18.59
CA PHE A 109 12.03 7.21 -17.17
C PHE A 109 10.73 7.92 -16.76
N SER A 110 9.68 7.90 -17.59
CA SER A 110 8.40 8.55 -17.27
C SER A 110 7.64 7.87 -16.11
N ALA A 111 6.81 8.64 -15.39
CA ALA A 111 5.92 8.10 -14.34
C ALA A 111 5.03 6.94 -14.82
N ARG A 112 4.56 7.02 -16.07
CA ARG A 112 3.75 5.98 -16.69
C ARG A 112 4.55 4.70 -16.90
N THR A 113 5.78 4.80 -17.38
CA THR A 113 6.67 3.63 -17.55
C THR A 113 6.94 2.97 -16.21
N ARG A 114 7.25 3.76 -15.17
CA ARG A 114 7.50 3.26 -13.81
C ARG A 114 6.32 2.50 -13.22
N PHE A 115 5.11 3.02 -13.39
CA PHE A 115 3.89 2.32 -13.01
C PHE A 115 3.76 0.98 -13.75
N HIS A 116 3.96 0.95 -15.06
CA HIS A 116 3.88 -0.30 -15.83
C HIS A 116 5.00 -1.29 -15.48
N ILE A 117 6.21 -0.83 -15.15
CA ILE A 117 7.30 -1.68 -14.64
C ILE A 117 6.87 -2.30 -13.32
N GLY A 118 6.36 -1.49 -12.39
CA GLY A 118 5.79 -1.97 -11.13
C GLY A 118 4.73 -3.05 -11.36
N ALA A 119 3.79 -2.82 -12.28
CA ALA A 119 2.74 -3.79 -12.62
C ALA A 119 3.29 -5.08 -13.23
N MET A 120 4.31 -5.00 -14.09
CA MET A 120 4.98 -6.18 -14.65
C MET A 120 5.72 -6.98 -13.58
N VAL A 121 6.42 -6.30 -12.67
CA VAL A 121 7.12 -6.92 -11.52
C VAL A 121 6.12 -7.53 -10.53
N GLY A 122 4.98 -6.88 -10.28
CA GLY A 122 3.91 -7.45 -9.46
C GLY A 122 3.28 -8.69 -10.09
N ARG A 123 3.07 -8.73 -11.41
CA ARG A 123 2.68 -9.97 -12.12
C ARG A 123 3.73 -11.08 -11.97
N LEU A 124 5.01 -10.74 -12.08
CA LEU A 124 6.10 -11.71 -11.87
C LEU A 124 6.07 -12.29 -10.46
N ALA A 125 6.00 -11.44 -9.43
CA ALA A 125 5.89 -11.86 -8.05
C ALA A 125 4.62 -12.72 -7.82
N TYR A 126 3.49 -12.32 -8.39
CA TYR A 126 2.26 -13.12 -8.32
C TYR A 126 2.40 -14.49 -8.98
N ALA A 127 3.07 -14.59 -10.13
CA ALA A 127 3.34 -15.86 -10.81
C ALA A 127 4.27 -16.79 -10.01
N LEU A 128 5.18 -16.22 -9.22
CA LEU A 128 6.13 -16.97 -8.38
C LEU A 128 5.60 -17.31 -6.98
N ARG A 129 4.39 -16.85 -6.60
CA ARG A 129 3.87 -16.97 -5.22
C ARG A 129 3.78 -18.40 -4.67
N ASP A 130 3.67 -19.37 -5.56
CA ASP A 130 3.58 -20.80 -5.25
C ASP A 130 4.75 -21.63 -5.84
N PHE A 131 5.81 -20.96 -6.28
CA PHE A 131 7.05 -21.59 -6.70
C PHE A 131 7.97 -21.85 -5.49
N PHE A 132 8.43 -23.09 -5.36
CA PHE A 132 9.34 -23.50 -4.29
C PHE A 132 10.55 -24.25 -4.87
N HIS A 133 11.74 -23.92 -4.38
CA HIS A 133 12.97 -24.58 -4.80
C HIS A 133 13.92 -24.77 -3.61
N PRO A 134 14.55 -25.96 -3.43
CA PRO A 134 15.45 -26.22 -2.30
C PRO A 134 16.69 -25.32 -2.29
N TYR A 135 17.08 -24.78 -3.44
CA TYR A 135 18.24 -23.89 -3.55
C TYR A 135 17.91 -22.40 -3.29
N ALA A 136 16.63 -22.02 -3.15
CA ALA A 136 16.23 -20.62 -3.04
C ALA A 136 16.83 -19.87 -1.83
N GLY A 137 17.16 -20.58 -0.74
CA GLY A 137 17.85 -19.99 0.41
C GLY A 137 19.38 -20.00 0.32
N ASN A 138 19.95 -20.67 -0.70
CA ASN A 138 21.38 -20.91 -0.87
C ASN A 138 21.99 -20.15 -2.05
N ASN A 139 21.20 -19.44 -2.84
CA ASN A 139 21.76 -18.49 -3.82
C ASN A 139 22.28 -17.27 -3.06
N VAL A 140 23.60 -17.07 -3.03
CA VAL A 140 24.26 -16.02 -2.25
C VAL A 140 24.98 -15.06 -3.19
N HIS A 141 24.51 -13.82 -3.22
CA HIS A 141 25.06 -12.75 -4.04
C HIS A 141 25.10 -11.45 -3.23
N LEU A 142 25.89 -10.47 -3.68
CA LEU A 142 26.12 -9.22 -2.94
C LEU A 142 24.86 -8.35 -2.85
N TRP A 143 23.94 -8.52 -3.80
CA TRP A 143 22.72 -7.74 -3.94
C TRP A 143 21.53 -8.26 -3.09
N ASP A 144 21.69 -9.40 -2.39
CA ASP A 144 20.66 -9.97 -1.52
C ASP A 144 20.40 -9.08 -0.30
N THR A 145 19.25 -8.38 -0.32
CA THR A 145 18.86 -7.44 0.75
C THR A 145 18.71 -8.12 2.11
N SER A 146 18.39 -9.42 2.16
CA SER A 146 18.29 -10.16 3.41
C SER A 146 19.65 -10.42 4.08
N ARG A 147 20.74 -10.28 3.31
CA ARG A 147 22.12 -10.49 3.74
C ARG A 147 22.95 -9.21 3.77
N ALA A 148 22.30 -8.05 3.71
CA ALA A 148 22.96 -6.75 3.60
C ALA A 148 24.13 -6.57 4.59
N LEU A 149 23.99 -7.02 5.84
CA LEU A 149 25.01 -6.87 6.89
C LEU A 149 26.37 -7.53 6.55
N ALA A 150 26.42 -8.49 5.62
CA ALA A 150 27.67 -9.07 5.13
C ALA A 150 28.57 -8.03 4.44
N LEU A 151 28.01 -6.90 3.99
CA LEU A 151 28.73 -5.81 3.35
C LEU A 151 29.38 -4.83 4.34
N ARG A 152 29.09 -4.91 5.65
CA ARG A 152 29.65 -3.98 6.66
C ARG A 152 31.18 -3.79 6.56
N PRO A 153 32.01 -4.84 6.39
CA PRO A 153 33.46 -4.66 6.27
C PRO A 153 33.90 -3.83 5.06
N GLN A 154 33.07 -3.78 4.00
CA GLN A 154 33.38 -3.04 2.78
C GLN A 154 33.16 -1.53 2.92
N MET A 155 32.40 -1.08 3.92
CA MET A 155 32.16 0.36 4.17
C MET A 155 33.44 1.15 4.41
N ALA A 156 34.50 0.50 4.93
CA ALA A 156 35.80 1.12 5.14
C ALA A 156 36.47 1.61 3.83
N LYS A 157 36.02 1.12 2.68
CA LYS A 157 36.52 1.51 1.35
C LYS A 157 35.83 2.76 0.79
N ILE A 158 34.72 3.20 1.39
CA ILE A 158 34.04 4.43 0.97
C ILE A 158 34.90 5.63 1.37
N SER A 159 35.33 6.40 0.37
CA SER A 159 36.23 7.53 0.56
C SER A 159 35.52 8.77 1.11
N ASP A 160 34.28 9.01 0.69
CA ASP A 160 33.47 10.10 1.21
C ASP A 160 32.97 9.78 2.63
N VAL A 161 33.43 10.58 3.60
CA VAL A 161 33.13 10.39 5.02
C VAL A 161 31.63 10.54 5.31
N SER A 162 30.95 11.46 4.61
CA SER A 162 29.52 11.73 4.83
C SER A 162 28.65 10.60 4.28
N VAL A 163 28.98 10.09 3.09
CA VAL A 163 28.32 8.94 2.48
C VAL A 163 28.54 7.69 3.33
N ARG A 164 29.78 7.47 3.81
CA ARG A 164 30.10 6.34 4.70
C ARG A 164 29.28 6.38 5.99
N GLN A 165 29.22 7.53 6.65
CA GLN A 165 28.44 7.70 7.88
C GLN A 165 26.95 7.42 7.64
N LEU A 166 26.38 7.92 6.54
CA LEU A 166 24.99 7.65 6.20
C LEU A 166 24.73 6.15 5.94
N CYS A 167 25.65 5.45 5.26
CA CYS A 167 25.56 4.00 5.08
C CYS A 167 25.59 3.25 6.42
N GLU A 168 26.48 3.66 7.34
CA GLU A 168 26.57 3.08 8.69
C GLU A 168 25.25 3.25 9.46
N GLU A 169 24.68 4.45 9.48
CA GLU A 169 23.39 4.74 10.12
C GLU A 169 22.23 3.91 9.55
N ILE A 170 22.19 3.75 8.22
CA ILE A 170 21.18 2.93 7.54
C ILE A 170 21.34 1.44 7.89
N PHE A 171 22.57 0.93 7.94
CA PHE A 171 22.82 -0.48 8.31
C PHE A 171 22.51 -0.75 9.78
N ASP A 172 22.82 0.18 10.68
CA ASP A 172 22.47 0.07 12.10
C ASP A 172 20.96 0.03 12.30
N ARG A 173 20.22 0.88 11.58
CA ARG A 173 18.75 0.81 11.51
C ARG A 173 18.27 -0.50 10.90
N ALA A 174 18.94 -1.00 9.87
CA ALA A 174 18.55 -2.24 9.21
C ALA A 174 18.68 -3.45 10.14
N GLU A 175 19.77 -3.52 10.90
CA GLU A 175 20.01 -4.56 11.90
C GLU A 175 19.01 -4.49 13.06
N CYS A 176 18.74 -3.29 13.60
CA CYS A 176 17.87 -3.13 14.75
C CYS A 176 16.37 -3.19 14.43
N PHE A 177 15.98 -2.82 13.19
CA PHE A 177 14.58 -2.62 12.82
C PHE A 177 14.22 -3.24 11.47
N THR A 178 14.84 -2.82 10.37
CA THR A 178 14.34 -3.15 9.01
C THR A 178 14.32 -4.65 8.73
N LEU A 179 15.45 -5.34 8.91
CA LEU A 179 15.57 -6.77 8.61
C LEU A 179 14.65 -7.62 9.50
N PRO A 180 14.58 -7.42 10.83
CA PRO A 180 13.61 -8.12 11.68
C PRO A 180 12.14 -7.92 11.27
N GLN A 181 11.76 -6.77 10.69
CA GLN A 181 10.39 -6.54 10.23
C GLN A 181 10.14 -7.14 8.84
N LEU A 182 11.13 -7.13 7.94
CA LEU A 182 11.04 -7.81 6.63
C LEU A 182 10.90 -9.34 6.78
N LEU A 183 11.32 -9.93 7.91
CA LEU A 183 11.03 -11.34 8.21
C LEU A 183 9.55 -11.61 8.50
N LYS A 184 8.75 -10.58 8.77
CA LYS A 184 7.32 -10.66 9.10
C LYS A 184 6.41 -10.30 7.93
N THR A 185 6.95 -9.97 6.76
CA THR A 185 6.18 -9.75 5.53
C THR A 185 5.98 -11.06 4.79
N ARG A 186 5.21 -11.05 3.68
CA ARG A 186 5.17 -12.21 2.80
C ARG A 186 6.54 -12.44 2.17
N ARG A 187 6.96 -13.71 2.16
CA ARG A 187 8.24 -14.15 1.62
C ARG A 187 8.03 -15.28 0.62
N GLN A 188 8.77 -15.23 -0.47
CA GLN A 188 8.70 -16.18 -1.57
C GLN A 188 10.02 -16.14 -2.37
N VAL A 189 10.11 -16.95 -3.42
CA VAL A 189 11.14 -16.72 -4.44
C VAL A 189 10.79 -15.42 -5.19
N VAL A 190 11.75 -14.52 -5.23
CA VAL A 190 11.67 -13.19 -5.84
C VAL A 190 12.82 -13.01 -6.84
N HIS A 191 12.66 -12.09 -7.79
CA HIS A 191 13.68 -11.79 -8.82
C HIS A 191 14.85 -10.99 -8.24
N GLN A 192 14.55 -9.96 -7.45
CA GLN A 192 15.46 -9.05 -6.73
C GLN A 192 16.47 -8.27 -7.58
N ASP A 193 16.40 -8.38 -8.90
CA ASP A 193 17.34 -7.75 -9.82
C ASP A 193 16.66 -7.11 -11.04
N SER A 194 15.44 -6.59 -10.84
CA SER A 194 14.63 -5.96 -11.89
C SER A 194 14.98 -4.49 -12.15
N HIS A 195 16.25 -4.10 -12.04
CA HIS A 195 16.70 -2.76 -12.35
C HIS A 195 16.68 -2.51 -13.87
N GLY A 196 16.80 -1.27 -14.31
CA GLY A 196 16.62 -0.83 -15.70
C GLY A 196 17.55 -1.48 -16.72
N GLY A 197 18.72 -1.98 -16.30
CA GLY A 197 19.60 -2.81 -17.11
C GLY A 197 18.96 -4.16 -17.50
N ASN A 198 18.05 -4.66 -16.66
CA ASN A 198 17.33 -5.91 -16.82
C ASN A 198 15.85 -5.72 -17.23
N ILE A 199 15.43 -4.48 -17.47
CA ILE A 199 14.11 -4.15 -18.01
C ILE A 199 14.24 -3.76 -19.48
N LEU A 200 13.40 -4.37 -20.33
CA LEU A 200 13.27 -4.01 -21.73
C LEU A 200 12.01 -3.19 -21.95
N VAL A 201 12.10 -2.15 -22.78
CA VAL A 201 10.96 -1.34 -23.23
C VAL A 201 10.78 -1.42 -24.74
N ASP A 202 9.56 -1.19 -25.21
CA ASP A 202 9.26 -1.14 -26.64
C ASP A 202 9.95 0.09 -27.27
N PRO A 203 10.80 -0.07 -28.30
CA PRO A 203 11.40 1.08 -28.99
C PRO A 203 10.36 1.97 -29.70
N GLY A 204 9.17 1.47 -30.00
CA GLY A 204 8.05 2.24 -30.56
C GLY A 204 7.15 2.91 -29.52
N ASP A 205 7.17 2.44 -28.26
CA ASP A 205 6.47 3.02 -27.10
C ASP A 205 7.28 2.76 -25.82
N SER A 206 8.19 3.68 -25.50
CA SER A 206 9.05 3.59 -24.31
C SER A 206 8.29 3.59 -22.98
N THR A 207 6.95 3.79 -23.00
CA THR A 207 6.10 3.63 -21.82
C THR A 207 5.62 2.19 -21.60
N SER A 208 5.86 1.30 -22.55
CA SER A 208 5.48 -0.11 -22.50
C SER A 208 6.70 -0.98 -22.16
N PRO A 209 6.81 -1.52 -20.94
CA PRO A 209 7.81 -2.53 -20.66
C PRO A 209 7.44 -3.86 -21.35
N VAL A 210 8.39 -4.43 -22.08
CA VAL A 210 8.23 -5.61 -22.93
C VAL A 210 9.16 -6.76 -22.54
N GLY A 211 9.86 -6.65 -21.42
CA GLY A 211 10.69 -7.74 -20.93
C GLY A 211 11.27 -7.52 -19.54
N ILE A 212 11.32 -8.59 -18.75
CA ILE A 212 12.23 -8.73 -17.61
C ILE A 212 13.25 -9.80 -17.98
N ILE A 213 14.53 -9.51 -17.85
CA ILE A 213 15.61 -10.46 -18.12
C ILE A 213 16.45 -10.70 -16.86
N ASP A 214 17.35 -11.66 -16.98
CA ASP A 214 18.35 -12.07 -16.00
C ASP A 214 17.89 -12.61 -14.63
N PHE A 215 17.41 -13.84 -14.66
CA PHE A 215 16.92 -14.57 -13.49
C PHE A 215 18.06 -15.27 -12.70
N GLY A 216 19.27 -14.73 -12.71
CA GLY A 216 20.45 -15.33 -12.04
C GLY A 216 20.47 -15.13 -10.53
N ASP A 217 20.00 -13.95 -10.09
CA ASP A 217 20.04 -13.50 -8.68
C ASP A 217 18.74 -13.80 -7.91
N MET A 218 17.92 -14.71 -8.44
CA MET A 218 16.69 -15.12 -7.76
C MET A 218 16.99 -15.75 -6.38
N GLY A 219 16.14 -15.49 -5.40
CA GLY A 219 16.31 -16.02 -4.05
C GLY A 219 15.07 -15.91 -3.18
N PHE A 220 15.09 -16.53 -2.00
CA PHE A 220 13.96 -16.52 -1.05
C PHE A 220 14.00 -15.30 -0.12
N ASN A 221 13.16 -14.30 -0.39
CA ASN A 221 13.16 -13.03 0.33
C ASN A 221 11.74 -12.43 0.45
N SER A 222 11.63 -11.27 1.11
CA SER A 222 10.40 -10.46 1.14
C SER A 222 10.02 -10.02 -0.27
N VAL A 223 8.72 -10.00 -0.58
CA VAL A 223 8.20 -9.43 -1.85
C VAL A 223 8.60 -7.97 -2.06
N VAL A 224 8.92 -7.25 -0.98
CA VAL A 224 9.43 -5.87 -1.03
C VAL A 224 10.77 -5.77 -1.79
N ALA A 225 11.57 -6.84 -1.83
CA ALA A 225 12.85 -6.85 -2.53
C ALA A 225 12.71 -6.60 -4.04
N ASP A 226 11.66 -7.15 -4.67
CA ASP A 226 11.37 -6.92 -6.09
C ASP A 226 10.99 -5.46 -6.36
N ILE A 227 10.27 -4.83 -5.43
CA ILE A 227 9.83 -3.43 -5.55
C ILE A 227 11.03 -2.49 -5.50
N VAL A 228 11.92 -2.66 -4.51
CA VAL A 228 13.08 -1.77 -4.35
C VAL A 228 14.12 -1.96 -5.45
N ALA A 229 14.30 -3.20 -5.95
CA ALA A 229 15.15 -3.46 -7.10
C ALA A 229 14.62 -2.78 -8.38
N ALA A 230 13.30 -2.81 -8.60
CA ALA A 230 12.69 -2.10 -9.73
C ALA A 230 12.66 -0.57 -9.56
N SER A 231 12.84 -0.08 -8.33
CA SER A 231 12.79 1.35 -8.00
C SER A 231 14.16 2.02 -7.96
N GLU A 232 15.26 1.28 -8.19
CA GLU A 232 16.62 1.81 -8.04
C GLU A 232 17.21 2.45 -9.31
N THR A 233 16.45 2.47 -10.39
CA THR A 233 16.88 3.02 -11.68
C THR A 233 16.40 4.46 -11.82
N PHE A 234 17.25 5.44 -11.55
CA PHE A 234 16.87 6.87 -11.57
C PHE A 234 17.37 7.60 -12.81
N SER A 235 16.64 8.61 -13.28
CA SER A 235 17.15 9.53 -14.30
C SER A 235 18.17 10.49 -13.67
N LYS A 236 19.13 10.96 -14.48
CA LYS A 236 20.15 11.93 -14.04
C LYS A 236 19.54 13.28 -13.60
N PHE A 237 18.33 13.57 -14.06
CA PHE A 237 17.62 14.82 -13.78
C PHE A 237 16.62 14.73 -12.61
N ASP A 238 16.43 13.54 -12.03
CA ASP A 238 15.46 13.36 -10.96
C ASP A 238 15.95 13.97 -9.63
N ASP A 239 15.03 14.56 -8.86
CA ASP A 239 15.27 15.11 -7.52
C ASP A 239 14.25 14.63 -6.47
N ASP A 240 13.26 13.83 -6.87
CA ASP A 240 12.23 13.26 -5.99
C ASP A 240 12.22 11.71 -6.01
N PRO A 241 13.12 11.05 -5.27
CA PRO A 241 13.19 9.58 -5.22
C PRO A 241 11.91 8.93 -4.66
N ILE A 242 11.12 9.65 -3.83
CA ILE A 242 9.86 9.11 -3.32
C ILE A 242 8.82 9.00 -4.44
N ALA A 243 8.78 9.93 -5.41
CA ALA A 243 7.87 9.81 -6.55
C ALA A 243 8.14 8.52 -7.34
N TYR A 244 9.41 8.22 -7.60
CA TYR A 244 9.84 7.01 -8.28
C TYR A 244 9.35 5.74 -7.56
N LEU A 245 9.61 5.70 -6.25
CA LEU A 245 9.19 4.61 -5.38
C LEU A 245 7.66 4.47 -5.35
N CYS A 246 6.90 5.58 -5.34
CA CYS A 246 5.44 5.56 -5.39
C CYS A 246 4.88 5.02 -6.71
N ASP A 247 5.46 5.42 -7.86
CA ASP A 247 5.00 4.98 -9.17
C ASP A 247 5.19 3.46 -9.33
N VAL A 248 6.38 2.95 -9.02
CA VAL A 248 6.68 1.51 -9.08
C VAL A 248 5.84 0.73 -8.07
N THR A 249 5.73 1.21 -6.82
CA THR A 249 4.98 0.52 -5.77
C THR A 249 3.48 0.46 -6.11
N SER A 250 2.89 1.55 -6.60
CA SER A 250 1.47 1.57 -7.00
C SER A 250 1.19 0.68 -8.21
N GLY A 251 2.14 0.59 -9.14
CA GLY A 251 2.13 -0.40 -10.21
C GLY A 251 2.10 -1.83 -9.68
N PHE A 252 3.02 -2.16 -8.77
CA PHE A 252 3.10 -3.48 -8.14
C PHE A 252 1.80 -3.84 -7.42
N ASP A 253 1.31 -2.94 -6.54
CA ASP A 253 0.07 -3.12 -5.77
C ASP A 253 -1.16 -3.36 -6.67
N SER A 254 -1.19 -2.77 -7.87
CA SER A 254 -2.29 -2.95 -8.82
C SER A 254 -2.43 -4.38 -9.36
N THR A 255 -1.38 -5.20 -9.27
CA THR A 255 -1.34 -6.57 -9.81
C THR A 255 -1.11 -7.62 -8.73
N TYR A 256 -0.36 -7.28 -7.68
CA TYR A 256 -0.18 -8.10 -6.49
C TYR A 256 -0.33 -7.22 -5.24
N PRO A 257 -1.56 -7.10 -4.69
CA PRO A 257 -1.86 -6.16 -3.61
C PRO A 257 -0.97 -6.35 -2.39
N LEU A 258 -0.52 -5.24 -1.82
CA LEU A 258 0.37 -5.19 -0.65
C LEU A 258 -0.39 -5.38 0.68
N GLU A 259 0.35 -5.72 1.72
CA GLU A 259 -0.13 -5.74 3.11
C GLU A 259 0.35 -4.51 3.90
N GLU A 260 -0.35 -4.15 4.99
CA GLU A 260 -0.02 -2.94 5.80
C GLU A 260 1.42 -2.94 6.35
N ASN A 261 1.94 -4.12 6.71
CA ASN A 261 3.32 -4.29 7.17
C ASN A 261 4.35 -4.18 6.03
N GLU A 262 3.96 -4.41 4.78
CA GLU A 262 4.85 -4.32 3.62
C GLU A 262 5.02 -2.88 3.17
N ILE A 263 3.92 -2.17 2.95
CA ILE A 263 3.92 -0.77 2.49
C ILE A 263 4.73 0.15 3.43
N ASP A 264 4.71 -0.15 4.74
CA ASP A 264 5.42 0.62 5.76
C ASP A 264 6.93 0.39 5.77
N LEU A 265 7.42 -0.69 5.15
CA LEU A 265 8.83 -1.06 5.11
C LEU A 265 9.51 -0.72 3.78
N ILE A 266 8.77 -0.34 2.75
CA ILE A 266 9.32 -0.03 1.42
C ILE A 266 10.36 1.10 1.49
N TYR A 267 10.10 2.15 2.28
CA TYR A 267 11.09 3.22 2.49
C TYR A 267 12.39 2.69 3.12
N ASP A 268 12.26 1.93 4.22
CA ASP A 268 13.42 1.42 4.95
C ASP A 268 14.22 0.42 4.10
N ALA A 269 13.54 -0.40 3.30
CA ALA A 269 14.14 -1.33 2.36
C ALA A 269 14.81 -0.62 1.16
N MET A 270 14.23 0.48 0.67
CA MET A 270 14.81 1.26 -0.42
C MET A 270 16.12 1.93 0.01
N LEU A 271 16.14 2.54 1.21
CA LEU A 271 17.38 3.09 1.77
C LEU A 271 18.45 2.01 1.92
N LEU A 272 18.07 0.83 2.42
CA LEU A 272 19.01 -0.29 2.54
C LEU A 272 19.55 -0.71 1.17
N ARG A 273 18.70 -0.83 0.15
CA ARG A 273 19.10 -1.19 -1.21
C ARG A 273 20.09 -0.17 -1.81
N LEU A 274 19.81 1.13 -1.66
CA LEU A 274 20.72 2.19 -2.13
C LEU A 274 22.05 2.19 -1.37
N ALA A 275 22.03 1.96 -0.06
CA ALA A 275 23.24 1.85 0.75
C ALA A 275 24.07 0.63 0.35
N MET A 276 23.43 -0.52 0.10
CA MET A 276 24.11 -1.72 -0.42
C MET A 276 24.76 -1.44 -1.78
N ALA A 277 24.03 -0.83 -2.72
CA ALA A 277 24.55 -0.49 -4.04
C ALA A 277 25.75 0.44 -3.94
N THR A 278 25.66 1.48 -3.11
CA THR A 278 26.76 2.41 -2.83
C THR A 278 27.99 1.67 -2.29
N VAL A 279 27.82 0.82 -1.27
CA VAL A 279 28.92 0.04 -0.68
C VAL A 279 29.55 -0.89 -1.72
N ILE A 280 28.75 -1.58 -2.53
CA ILE A 280 29.25 -2.53 -3.54
C ILE A 280 30.08 -1.80 -4.60
N VAL A 281 29.55 -0.69 -5.14
CA VAL A 281 30.23 0.08 -6.18
C VAL A 281 31.54 0.66 -5.66
N GLU A 282 31.51 1.39 -4.55
CA GLU A 282 32.70 2.02 -3.96
C GLU A 282 33.76 0.96 -3.60
N ALA A 283 33.33 -0.19 -3.09
CA ALA A 283 34.23 -1.28 -2.74
C ALA A 283 34.87 -1.95 -3.95
N ARG A 284 34.16 -2.02 -5.09
CA ARG A 284 34.68 -2.52 -6.37
C ARG A 284 35.67 -1.52 -6.96
N GLU A 285 35.31 -0.23 -7.03
CA GLU A 285 36.18 0.85 -7.55
C GLU A 285 37.48 0.98 -6.75
N ALA A 286 37.43 0.84 -5.41
CA ALA A 286 38.63 0.87 -4.58
C ALA A 286 39.57 -0.34 -4.78
N THR A 287 39.10 -1.41 -5.42
CA THR A 287 39.89 -2.64 -5.69
C THR A 287 40.21 -2.87 -7.16
N ASP A 288 39.55 -2.16 -8.07
CA ASP A 288 39.77 -2.34 -9.50
C ASP A 288 40.98 -1.53 -9.97
N GLU A 289 42.06 -2.26 -10.31
CA GLU A 289 43.27 -1.69 -10.91
C GLU A 289 43.10 -1.39 -12.41
N SER A 290 42.01 -1.83 -13.04
CA SER A 290 41.76 -1.66 -14.48
C SER A 290 41.26 -0.26 -14.86
N GLY A 291 40.58 0.43 -13.92
CA GLY A 291 40.01 1.76 -14.11
C GLY A 291 38.78 1.80 -15.03
N ILE A 292 38.17 0.64 -15.33
CA ILE A 292 36.95 0.55 -16.14
C ILE A 292 35.75 0.43 -15.19
N PRO A 293 34.79 1.38 -15.21
CA PRO A 293 33.63 1.32 -14.33
C PRO A 293 32.82 0.04 -14.55
N HIS A 294 32.51 -0.69 -13.48
CA HIS A 294 31.64 -1.87 -13.53
C HIS A 294 30.17 -1.49 -13.82
N ILE A 295 29.79 -0.25 -13.55
CA ILE A 295 28.49 0.35 -13.84
C ILE A 295 28.77 1.70 -14.51
N GLU A 296 28.16 2.00 -15.67
CA GLU A 296 28.48 3.19 -16.48
C GLU A 296 28.22 4.52 -15.74
N ASP A 297 27.26 4.57 -14.81
CA ASP A 297 27.01 5.73 -13.94
C ASP A 297 26.38 5.30 -12.60
N ALA A 298 27.22 5.08 -11.58
CA ALA A 298 26.79 4.71 -10.24
C ALA A 298 26.64 5.91 -9.29
N SER A 299 26.89 7.14 -9.76
CA SER A 299 26.87 8.36 -8.93
C SER A 299 25.48 8.68 -8.35
N HIS A 300 24.44 8.10 -8.93
CA HIS A 300 23.06 8.29 -8.49
C HIS A 300 22.75 7.59 -7.16
N TYR A 301 23.39 6.47 -6.80
CA TYR A 301 23.10 5.74 -5.57
C TYR A 301 23.31 6.59 -4.29
N PRO A 302 24.50 7.18 -4.04
CA PRO A 302 24.70 8.02 -2.87
C PRO A 302 23.81 9.28 -2.90
N ARG A 303 23.65 9.90 -4.08
CA ARG A 303 22.78 11.07 -4.26
C ARG A 303 21.32 10.78 -3.89
N MET A 304 20.76 9.68 -4.38
CA MET A 304 19.36 9.30 -4.10
C MET A 304 19.18 8.86 -2.65
N MET A 305 20.16 8.17 -2.09
CA MET A 305 20.18 7.81 -0.67
C MET A 305 20.12 9.06 0.23
N GLU A 306 20.91 10.09 -0.08
CA GLU A 306 20.88 11.36 0.63
C GLU A 306 19.54 12.09 0.46
N LEU A 307 19.01 12.19 -0.76
CA LEU A 307 17.72 12.84 -1.02
C LEU A 307 16.58 12.16 -0.26
N LEU A 308 16.52 10.82 -0.31
CA LEU A 308 15.51 10.04 0.38
C LEU A 308 15.63 10.19 1.91
N SER A 309 16.86 10.22 2.44
CA SER A 309 17.13 10.44 3.87
C SER A 309 16.73 11.84 4.34
N ARG A 310 16.99 12.88 3.53
CA ARG A 310 16.61 14.27 3.82
C ARG A 310 15.09 14.47 3.84
N GLN A 311 14.35 13.81 2.94
CA GLN A 311 12.89 13.86 2.90
C GLN A 311 12.26 13.09 4.08
N GLY A 312 12.90 11.99 4.48
CA GLY A 312 12.61 11.28 5.73
C GLY A 312 11.44 10.32 5.66
N ARG A 313 11.49 9.32 6.56
CA ARG A 313 10.57 8.17 6.58
C ARG A 313 9.10 8.54 6.62
N ALA A 314 8.72 9.52 7.45
CA ALA A 314 7.32 9.86 7.64
C ALA A 314 6.66 10.40 6.36
N GLN A 315 7.40 11.19 5.57
CA GLN A 315 6.92 11.72 4.29
C GLN A 315 6.83 10.61 3.25
N ALA A 316 7.85 9.76 3.16
CA ALA A 316 7.87 8.66 2.20
C ALA A 316 6.75 7.64 2.45
N VAL A 317 6.61 7.15 3.68
CA VAL A 317 5.56 6.16 4.03
C VAL A 317 4.16 6.74 3.79
N ARG A 318 3.95 8.03 4.06
CA ARG A 318 2.68 8.70 3.74
C ARG A 318 2.39 8.69 2.24
N ARG A 319 3.34 9.15 1.42
CA ARG A 319 3.16 9.22 -0.05
C ARG A 319 2.95 7.83 -0.65
N LEU A 320 3.70 6.83 -0.17
CA LEU A 320 3.53 5.43 -0.56
C LEU A 320 2.14 4.90 -0.22
N ARG A 321 1.67 5.11 1.02
CA ARG A 321 0.33 4.72 1.44
C ARG A 321 -0.75 5.41 0.59
N GLN A 322 -0.61 6.70 0.31
CA GLN A 322 -1.55 7.42 -0.53
C GLN A 322 -1.57 6.89 -1.97
N ALA A 323 -0.40 6.66 -2.58
CA ALA A 323 -0.27 6.12 -3.93
C ALA A 323 -0.92 4.73 -4.06
N CYS A 324 -0.85 3.91 -3.00
CA CYS A 324 -1.41 2.56 -2.96
C CYS A 324 -2.78 2.48 -2.26
N ARG A 325 -3.41 3.63 -1.97
CA ARG A 325 -4.74 3.74 -1.34
C ARG A 325 -4.85 3.06 0.04
N PHE A 326 -3.76 2.97 0.79
CA PHE A 326 -3.77 2.59 2.21
C PHE A 326 -4.17 3.79 3.07
N PRO A 327 -4.81 3.56 4.23
CA PRO A 327 -5.03 4.62 5.21
C PRO A 327 -3.71 5.24 5.65
N VAL A 328 -3.59 6.55 5.53
CA VAL A 328 -2.41 7.29 6.00
C VAL A 328 -2.55 7.51 7.51
N TYR A 329 -1.95 6.64 8.32
CA TYR A 329 -1.92 6.82 9.77
C TYR A 329 -0.82 7.83 10.16
N GLY A 330 -1.22 9.10 10.25
CA GLY A 330 -0.41 10.24 10.69
C GLY A 330 -1.28 11.49 10.72
N ALA A 331 -0.96 12.46 11.59
CA ALA A 331 -1.69 13.73 11.64
C ALA A 331 -1.83 14.28 10.20
N MET A 332 -3.06 14.56 9.78
CA MET A 332 -3.38 15.00 8.43
C MET A 332 -2.36 16.02 7.89
N GLY A 333 -1.76 15.70 6.76
CA GLY A 333 -0.98 16.64 5.98
C GLY A 333 -0.43 15.99 4.71
N ASN A 334 -0.53 16.51 3.50
CA ASN A 334 -1.38 17.55 2.92
C ASN A 334 -1.03 17.50 1.42
N ASP A 335 -1.63 16.57 0.67
CA ASP A 335 -1.40 16.48 -0.79
C ASP A 335 -2.28 17.44 -1.60
N ARG A 336 -3.03 18.26 -0.86
CA ARG A 336 -3.35 19.64 -1.24
C ARG A 336 -2.81 20.52 -0.11
N GLU A 337 -2.41 21.76 -0.36
CA GLU A 337 -1.97 22.77 0.61
C GLU A 337 -2.99 23.11 1.74
N HIS A 338 -3.92 22.23 2.07
CA HIS A 338 -5.22 22.60 2.59
C HIS A 338 -5.36 22.35 4.09
N LEU A 339 -5.46 23.46 4.83
CA LEU A 339 -6.27 23.64 6.03
C LEU A 339 -5.76 23.04 7.35
N ALA A 340 -4.93 21.99 7.32
CA ALA A 340 -4.60 21.32 8.58
C ALA A 340 -3.77 22.18 9.56
N HIS A 341 -2.94 23.08 9.02
CA HIS A 341 -2.08 24.00 9.78
C HIS A 341 -2.64 25.44 9.83
N ASP A 342 -3.67 25.71 9.03
CA ASP A 342 -4.34 27.00 8.97
C ASP A 342 -5.80 26.81 9.38
N TYR A 343 -6.01 26.89 10.71
CA TYR A 343 -7.33 26.77 11.33
C TYR A 343 -8.33 27.78 10.75
N ASP A 344 -7.88 28.99 10.42
CA ASP A 344 -8.75 30.04 9.94
C ASP A 344 -9.17 29.77 8.49
N LEU A 345 -8.25 29.27 7.66
CA LEU A 345 -8.60 28.79 6.32
C LEU A 345 -9.54 27.56 6.40
N LEU A 346 -9.27 26.58 7.27
CA LEU A 346 -10.15 25.41 7.48
C LEU A 346 -11.58 25.85 7.81
N ARG A 347 -11.67 26.79 8.74
CA ARG A 347 -12.93 27.36 9.16
C ARG A 347 -13.61 28.10 8.02
N HIS A 348 -12.86 28.91 7.26
CA HIS A 348 -13.39 29.66 6.11
C HIS A 348 -13.94 28.71 5.05
N GLU A 349 -13.16 27.72 4.62
CA GLU A 349 -13.58 26.71 3.64
C GLU A 349 -14.80 25.93 4.13
N ARG A 350 -14.86 25.60 5.42
CA ARG A 350 -16.02 24.96 6.03
C ARG A 350 -17.25 25.85 5.93
N GLU A 351 -17.16 27.11 6.36
CA GLU A 351 -18.28 28.06 6.36
C GLU A 351 -18.72 28.41 4.92
N ALA A 352 -17.81 28.36 3.95
CA ALA A 352 -18.11 28.60 2.54
C ALA A 352 -18.83 27.42 1.86
N HIS A 353 -18.53 26.18 2.24
CA HIS A 353 -19.02 24.99 1.55
C HIS A 353 -20.06 24.19 2.34
N LEU A 354 -20.06 24.27 3.67
CA LEU A 354 -21.02 23.60 4.53
C LEU A 354 -21.90 24.65 5.17
N GLY A 355 -23.22 24.42 5.15
CA GLY A 355 -24.17 25.33 5.80
C GLY A 355 -23.84 25.60 7.27
N PRO A 356 -24.34 26.70 7.84
CA PRO A 356 -24.05 27.05 9.23
C PRO A 356 -24.52 25.91 10.16
N ILE A 357 -23.59 25.36 10.93
CA ILE A 357 -23.88 24.37 11.96
C ILE A 357 -23.40 24.86 13.32
N TRP A 358 -24.04 24.34 14.38
CA TRP A 358 -23.62 24.54 15.76
C TRP A 358 -22.32 23.77 16.01
N HIS A 359 -21.36 24.41 16.66
CA HIS A 359 -20.12 23.76 17.09
C HIS A 359 -20.16 23.47 18.58
N PHE A 360 -19.63 22.30 18.98
CA PHE A 360 -19.59 21.89 20.39
C PHE A 360 -18.72 22.80 21.28
N TYR A 361 -17.76 23.52 20.69
CA TYR A 361 -16.83 24.39 21.41
C TYR A 361 -16.79 25.78 20.78
N LYS A 362 -16.57 26.81 21.61
CA LYS A 362 -16.42 28.21 21.17
C LYS A 362 -15.35 28.38 20.10
N LYS A 363 -14.24 27.66 20.26
CA LYS A 363 -13.25 27.42 19.20
C LYS A 363 -13.41 25.97 18.77
N PRO A 364 -14.03 25.70 17.62
CA PRO A 364 -14.11 24.36 17.05
C PRO A 364 -12.77 23.61 17.11
N LEU A 365 -12.82 22.33 17.48
CA LEU A 365 -11.62 21.50 17.53
C LEU A 365 -11.29 20.99 16.12
N HIS A 366 -10.05 21.18 15.69
CA HIS A 366 -9.54 20.58 14.46
C HIS A 366 -8.90 19.22 14.78
N ILE A 367 -9.72 18.16 14.73
CA ILE A 367 -9.32 16.78 15.03
C ILE A 367 -8.77 16.11 13.75
N THR A 368 -7.62 15.44 13.87
CA THR A 368 -6.90 14.82 12.73
C THR A 368 -6.66 13.32 12.88
N ARG A 369 -6.77 12.78 14.10
CA ARG A 369 -6.59 11.35 14.39
C ARG A 369 -7.46 10.96 15.58
N ALA A 370 -7.81 9.69 15.67
CA ALA A 370 -8.41 9.11 16.87
C ALA A 370 -7.94 7.66 17.05
N ASP A 371 -7.95 7.18 18.30
CA ASP A 371 -7.55 5.82 18.67
C ASP A 371 -8.15 5.46 20.04
N GLY A 372 -8.94 4.39 20.10
CA GLY A 372 -9.65 3.97 21.31
C GLY A 372 -10.53 5.11 21.84
N ALA A 373 -10.37 5.50 23.10
CA ALA A 373 -11.15 6.58 23.69
C ALA A 373 -10.64 8.00 23.35
N TRP A 374 -9.56 8.13 22.56
CA TRP A 374 -8.87 9.41 22.39
C TRP A 374 -9.04 9.98 20.98
N MET A 375 -9.23 11.28 20.90
CA MET A 375 -9.12 12.09 19.69
C MET A 375 -7.91 13.02 19.79
N TYR A 376 -7.25 13.31 18.68
CA TYR A 376 -6.04 14.13 18.63
C TYR A 376 -6.26 15.31 17.70
N ALA A 377 -6.08 16.52 18.23
CA ALA A 377 -6.08 17.73 17.42
C ALA A 377 -4.85 17.80 16.52
N ALA A 378 -4.89 18.68 15.52
CA ALA A 378 -3.77 18.90 14.61
C ALA A 378 -2.47 19.37 15.30
N ASP A 379 -2.59 20.04 16.44
CA ASP A 379 -1.46 20.44 17.28
C ASP A 379 -0.92 19.30 18.18
N GLY A 380 -1.49 18.10 18.06
CA GLY A 380 -1.13 16.92 18.84
C GLY A 380 -1.84 16.79 20.18
N THR A 381 -2.64 17.79 20.60
CA THR A 381 -3.38 17.74 21.86
C THR A 381 -4.35 16.58 21.86
N ALA A 382 -4.28 15.73 22.88
CA ALA A 382 -5.18 14.61 23.07
C ALA A 382 -6.43 15.04 23.86
N TYR A 383 -7.61 14.69 23.34
CA TYR A 383 -8.91 14.88 23.95
C TYR A 383 -9.51 13.50 24.25
N LEU A 384 -9.86 13.26 25.52
CA LEU A 384 -10.65 12.10 25.88
C LEU A 384 -12.08 12.30 25.37
N ASP A 385 -12.55 11.38 24.54
CA ASP A 385 -13.89 11.44 24.01
C ASP A 385 -14.89 10.85 25.01
N VAL A 386 -15.74 11.72 25.54
CA VAL A 386 -16.79 11.38 26.52
C VAL A 386 -18.18 11.69 25.99
N TYR A 387 -18.33 11.94 24.68
CA TYR A 387 -19.59 12.42 24.12
C TYR A 387 -19.96 11.80 22.77
N ASN A 388 -19.01 11.65 21.86
CA ASN A 388 -19.27 11.43 20.43
C ASN A 388 -20.23 10.25 20.18
N ASN A 389 -21.16 10.43 19.23
CA ASN A 389 -22.42 9.68 19.20
C ASN A 389 -22.29 8.17 18.90
N VAL A 390 -21.30 7.77 18.09
CA VAL A 390 -21.23 6.44 17.45
C VAL A 390 -20.14 5.49 17.99
N PRO A 391 -18.93 5.94 18.40
CA PRO A 391 -17.80 5.04 18.70
C PRO A 391 -17.92 4.35 20.07
N GLN A 392 -18.95 3.51 20.25
CA GLN A 392 -19.27 2.77 21.49
C GLN A 392 -18.12 1.89 22.01
N ILE A 393 -17.25 1.42 21.10
CA ILE A 393 -16.07 0.59 21.43
C ILE A 393 -14.75 1.34 21.20
N GLY A 394 -14.81 2.67 21.12
CA GLY A 394 -13.69 3.53 20.77
C GLY A 394 -13.51 3.73 19.27
N HIS A 395 -12.75 4.77 18.95
CA HIS A 395 -12.38 5.18 17.60
C HIS A 395 -11.41 4.20 16.95
N CYS A 396 -11.58 4.03 15.64
CA CYS A 396 -10.65 3.28 14.80
C CYS A 396 -10.37 1.85 15.28
N HIS A 397 -11.33 1.20 15.96
CA HIS A 397 -11.13 -0.14 16.51
C HIS A 397 -10.71 -1.14 15.41
N PRO A 398 -9.50 -1.73 15.45
CA PRO A 398 -8.94 -2.48 14.32
C PRO A 398 -9.80 -3.64 13.85
N HIS A 399 -10.48 -4.33 14.77
CA HIS A 399 -11.39 -5.43 14.42
C HIS A 399 -12.58 -4.95 13.57
N VAL A 400 -13.18 -3.81 13.91
CA VAL A 400 -14.35 -3.28 13.21
C VAL A 400 -13.94 -2.66 11.88
N ALA A 401 -12.85 -1.87 11.86
CA ALA A 401 -12.32 -1.31 10.62
C ALA A 401 -12.00 -2.41 9.59
N LYS A 402 -11.34 -3.50 10.03
CA LYS A 402 -11.03 -4.65 9.17
C LYS A 402 -12.29 -5.41 8.72
N ALA A 403 -13.28 -5.57 9.59
CA ALA A 403 -14.55 -6.22 9.24
C ALA A 403 -15.31 -5.43 8.16
N ILE A 404 -15.42 -4.11 8.34
CA ILE A 404 -16.03 -3.21 7.35
C ILE A 404 -15.26 -3.27 6.02
N TYR A 405 -13.93 -3.18 6.06
CA TYR A 405 -13.10 -3.27 4.85
C TYR A 405 -13.31 -4.59 4.09
N ARG A 406 -13.27 -5.73 4.80
CA ARG A 406 -13.48 -7.05 4.21
C ARG A 406 -14.87 -7.17 3.59
N GLN A 407 -15.92 -6.73 4.31
CA GLN A 407 -17.28 -6.79 3.80
C GLN A 407 -17.47 -5.89 2.58
N ALA A 408 -17.01 -4.64 2.65
CA ALA A 408 -17.12 -3.69 1.54
C ALA A 408 -16.35 -4.14 0.30
N SER A 409 -15.22 -4.84 0.47
CA SER A 409 -14.42 -5.41 -0.61
C SER A 409 -15.06 -6.67 -1.21
N ALA A 410 -15.87 -7.39 -0.43
CA ALA A 410 -16.56 -8.60 -0.89
C ALA A 410 -17.92 -8.30 -1.53
N LEU A 411 -18.76 -7.50 -0.86
CA LEU A 411 -20.13 -7.21 -1.27
C LEU A 411 -20.71 -5.99 -0.53
N ASN A 412 -21.14 -4.98 -1.30
CA ASN A 412 -21.99 -3.89 -0.82
C ASN A 412 -23.27 -3.84 -1.68
N THR A 413 -24.38 -4.31 -1.13
CA THR A 413 -25.64 -4.44 -1.86
C THR A 413 -26.85 -4.13 -0.98
N ASN A 414 -27.99 -3.86 -1.61
CA ASN A 414 -29.25 -3.68 -0.93
C ASN A 414 -29.80 -5.02 -0.40
N THR A 415 -30.44 -4.99 0.78
CA THR A 415 -31.01 -6.17 1.46
C THR A 415 -32.16 -6.87 0.72
N ARG A 416 -32.65 -6.33 -0.39
CA ARG A 416 -33.58 -7.03 -1.30
C ARG A 416 -32.94 -8.21 -2.01
N TYR A 417 -31.62 -8.20 -2.18
CA TYR A 417 -30.89 -9.38 -2.64
C TYR A 417 -30.62 -10.30 -1.45
N MET A 418 -30.78 -11.61 -1.65
CA MET A 418 -30.52 -12.59 -0.60
C MET A 418 -29.02 -12.65 -0.30
N CYS A 419 -28.62 -12.30 0.93
CA CYS A 419 -27.24 -12.38 1.39
C CYS A 419 -27.17 -12.87 2.83
N ASP A 420 -26.18 -13.73 3.11
CA ASP A 420 -26.02 -14.37 4.42
C ASP A 420 -25.78 -13.35 5.52
N VAL A 421 -24.98 -12.30 5.24
CA VAL A 421 -24.61 -11.27 6.22
C VAL A 421 -25.81 -10.55 6.85
N ALA A 422 -26.88 -10.33 6.08
CA ALA A 422 -28.09 -9.68 6.60
C ALA A 422 -28.85 -10.62 7.55
N VAL A 423 -28.93 -11.91 7.21
CA VAL A 423 -29.59 -12.93 8.04
C VAL A 423 -28.79 -13.19 9.31
N GLU A 424 -27.47 -13.32 9.21
CA GLU A 424 -26.58 -13.50 10.36
C GLU A 424 -26.65 -12.31 11.30
N SER A 425 -26.64 -11.08 10.78
CA SER A 425 -26.80 -9.86 11.59
C SER A 425 -28.18 -9.83 12.29
N ALA A 426 -29.23 -10.30 11.63
CA ALA A 426 -30.58 -10.28 12.20
C ALA A 426 -30.74 -11.24 13.40
N ARG A 427 -29.85 -12.23 13.54
CA ARG A 427 -29.85 -13.13 14.71
C ARG A 427 -29.55 -12.44 16.04
N LEU A 428 -29.08 -11.18 16.03
CA LEU A 428 -28.97 -10.35 17.23
C LEU A 428 -30.32 -10.17 17.95
N THR A 429 -31.44 -10.36 17.26
CA THR A 429 -32.78 -10.39 17.88
C THR A 429 -32.93 -11.49 18.93
N ALA A 430 -32.10 -12.54 18.91
CA ALA A 430 -32.12 -13.60 19.91
C ALA A 430 -31.73 -13.14 21.32
N ASP A 431 -31.02 -12.00 21.44
CA ASP A 431 -30.66 -11.40 22.73
C ASP A 431 -31.70 -10.39 23.23
N LEU A 432 -32.76 -10.13 22.45
CA LEU A 432 -33.86 -9.23 22.80
C LEU A 432 -35.00 -10.00 23.49
N PRO A 433 -35.91 -9.31 24.21
CA PRO A 433 -37.13 -9.93 24.73
C PRO A 433 -37.93 -10.64 23.63
N ASP A 434 -38.62 -11.74 23.98
CA ASP A 434 -39.35 -12.62 23.03
C ASP A 434 -40.30 -11.91 22.05
N HIS A 435 -40.80 -10.72 22.40
CA HIS A 435 -41.71 -9.93 21.55
C HIS A 435 -40.99 -8.99 20.55
N LEU A 436 -39.65 -8.98 20.53
CA LEU A 436 -38.80 -8.21 19.63
C LEU A 436 -37.97 -9.15 18.73
N ASP A 437 -38.68 -9.96 17.94
CA ASP A 437 -38.13 -11.07 17.15
C ASP A 437 -37.73 -10.70 15.70
N THR A 438 -37.99 -9.45 15.29
CA THR A 438 -37.83 -8.99 13.90
C THR A 438 -37.09 -7.65 13.87
N CYS A 439 -36.12 -7.52 12.97
CA CYS A 439 -35.37 -6.27 12.78
C CYS A 439 -35.36 -5.80 11.32
N ILE A 440 -35.24 -4.49 11.14
CA ILE A 440 -34.98 -3.85 9.85
C ILE A 440 -33.69 -3.05 9.98
N PHE A 441 -32.74 -3.29 9.08
CA PHE A 441 -31.49 -2.53 9.02
C PHE A 441 -31.69 -1.22 8.26
N VAL A 442 -31.19 -0.13 8.84
CA VAL A 442 -31.23 1.23 8.30
C VAL A 442 -29.87 1.90 8.45
N ASN A 443 -29.62 2.96 7.68
CA ASN A 443 -28.30 3.58 7.61
C ASN A 443 -28.02 4.60 8.73
N SER A 444 -29.05 5.02 9.47
CA SER A 444 -28.91 6.02 10.52
C SER A 444 -29.96 5.87 11.63
N GLY A 445 -29.69 6.50 12.77
CA GLY A 445 -30.69 6.63 13.85
C GLY A 445 -31.92 7.44 13.43
N SER A 446 -31.78 8.43 12.54
CA SER A 446 -32.92 9.17 11.99
C SER A 446 -33.86 8.26 11.20
N GLU A 447 -33.32 7.40 10.32
CA GLU A 447 -34.11 6.42 9.58
C GLU A 447 -34.78 5.40 10.51
N ALA A 448 -34.09 5.00 11.59
CA ALA A 448 -34.65 4.07 12.58
C ALA A 448 -35.85 4.69 13.31
N ASN A 449 -35.71 5.93 13.77
CA ASN A 449 -36.77 6.65 14.46
C ASN A 449 -37.92 7.02 13.53
N ASP A 450 -37.64 7.37 12.28
CA ASP A 450 -38.67 7.58 11.24
C ASP A 450 -39.51 6.32 11.05
N LEU A 451 -38.86 5.17 10.88
CA LEU A 451 -39.53 3.90 10.68
C LEU A 451 -40.35 3.52 11.92
N ALA A 452 -39.80 3.72 13.12
CA ALA A 452 -40.51 3.49 14.37
C ALA A 452 -41.77 4.36 14.48
N MET A 453 -41.68 5.65 14.13
CA MET A 453 -42.82 6.55 14.11
C MET A 453 -43.85 6.16 13.07
N GLN A 454 -43.43 5.80 11.86
CA GLN A 454 -44.34 5.33 10.82
C GLN A 454 -45.11 4.07 11.25
N ILE A 455 -44.45 3.13 11.91
CA ILE A 455 -45.09 1.93 12.48
C ILE A 455 -46.09 2.33 13.57
N ALA A 456 -45.69 3.17 14.52
CA ALA A 456 -46.55 3.62 15.62
C ALA A 456 -47.80 4.38 15.14
N MET A 457 -47.64 5.30 14.18
CA MET A 457 -48.74 6.05 13.59
C MET A 457 -49.67 5.12 12.80
N SER A 458 -49.13 4.17 12.05
CA SER A 458 -49.93 3.21 11.27
C SER A 458 -50.78 2.30 12.16
N LEU A 459 -50.24 1.88 13.32
CA LEU A 459 -50.95 0.99 14.25
C LEU A 459 -51.94 1.74 15.15
N SER A 460 -51.60 2.95 15.59
CA SER A 460 -52.43 3.71 16.51
C SER A 460 -53.43 4.63 15.82
N ALA A 461 -53.19 5.03 14.56
CA ALA A 461 -53.87 6.12 13.86
C ALA A 461 -53.73 7.50 14.55
N HIS A 462 -52.75 7.67 15.44
CA HIS A 462 -52.42 8.93 16.09
C HIS A 462 -51.03 9.41 15.64
N ASP A 463 -50.81 10.72 15.61
CA ASP A 463 -49.56 11.35 15.18
C ASP A 463 -49.00 12.36 16.20
N GLY A 464 -49.52 12.32 17.43
CA GLY A 464 -48.97 13.07 18.56
C GLY A 464 -47.75 12.39 19.18
N GLY A 465 -46.89 13.18 19.82
CA GLY A 465 -45.68 12.68 20.47
C GLY A 465 -45.39 13.37 21.80
N LEU A 466 -44.78 12.62 22.73
CA LEU A 466 -44.21 13.15 23.97
C LEU A 466 -42.69 13.03 23.90
N ILE A 467 -41.98 14.13 24.10
CA ILE A 467 -40.52 14.16 24.06
C ILE A 467 -39.96 14.78 25.33
N ILE A 468 -38.71 14.47 25.67
CA ILE A 468 -38.02 15.11 26.79
C ILE A 468 -37.40 16.43 26.29
N ASP A 469 -37.36 17.47 27.12
CA ASP A 469 -36.67 18.71 26.75
C ASP A 469 -35.19 18.47 26.40
N GLN A 470 -34.70 19.13 25.34
CA GLN A 470 -33.37 18.96 24.73
C GLN A 470 -33.21 17.62 24.01
N ALA A 471 -34.31 17.07 23.50
CA ALA A 471 -34.28 15.86 22.70
C ALA A 471 -33.80 16.11 21.27
N TYR A 472 -33.01 15.16 20.79
CA TYR A 472 -32.62 15.00 19.39
C TYR A 472 -32.92 13.57 18.94
N HIS A 473 -33.82 13.43 17.96
CA HIS A 473 -34.28 12.16 17.40
C HIS A 473 -33.90 11.98 15.93
N GLY A 474 -33.35 13.01 15.28
CA GLY A 474 -32.91 12.91 13.89
C GLY A 474 -33.10 14.22 13.12
N CYS A 475 -32.87 14.14 11.80
CA CYS A 475 -32.85 15.27 10.89
C CYS A 475 -33.82 15.15 9.70
N THR A 476 -34.69 14.15 9.71
CA THR A 476 -35.77 13.98 8.73
C THR A 476 -37.00 14.74 9.18
N GLU A 477 -38.01 14.93 8.32
CA GLU A 477 -39.19 15.74 8.65
C GLU A 477 -39.90 15.26 9.94
N LEU A 478 -40.18 13.94 10.05
CA LEU A 478 -40.85 13.37 11.22
C LEU A 478 -39.98 13.45 12.48
N THR A 479 -38.71 13.08 12.39
CA THR A 479 -37.82 13.12 13.57
C THR A 479 -37.45 14.54 14.00
N THR A 480 -37.39 15.50 13.08
CA THR A 480 -37.15 16.92 13.41
C THR A 480 -38.32 17.49 14.21
N ALA A 481 -39.56 17.13 13.89
CA ALA A 481 -40.72 17.50 14.70
C ALA A 481 -40.59 16.99 16.15
N LEU A 482 -40.01 15.80 16.33
CA LEU A 482 -39.73 15.20 17.65
C LEU A 482 -38.43 15.70 18.29
N SER A 483 -37.65 16.55 17.62
CA SER A 483 -36.36 17.03 18.11
C SER A 483 -36.48 18.47 18.56
N ASN A 484 -36.94 18.71 19.80
CA ASN A 484 -37.18 20.09 20.23
C ASN A 484 -35.92 20.95 20.28
N GLU A 485 -34.72 20.37 20.35
CA GLU A 485 -33.48 21.10 20.13
C GLU A 485 -33.49 21.92 18.82
N SER A 486 -34.09 21.36 17.76
CA SER A 486 -34.12 21.92 16.41
C SER A 486 -35.10 23.09 16.22
N TRP A 487 -36.10 23.24 17.09
CA TRP A 487 -37.13 24.28 16.92
C TRP A 487 -37.43 25.11 18.18
N ARG A 488 -36.97 24.73 19.38
CA ARG A 488 -37.23 25.47 20.63
C ARG A 488 -36.71 26.91 20.66
N HIS A 489 -35.80 27.25 19.75
CA HIS A 489 -35.22 28.58 19.59
C HIS A 489 -35.99 29.44 18.57
N LEU A 490 -36.96 28.85 17.85
CA LEU A 490 -37.81 29.51 16.89
C LEU A 490 -39.04 30.13 17.60
N PRO A 491 -39.75 31.05 16.92
CA PRO A 491 -41.06 31.55 17.37
C PRO A 491 -42.05 30.40 17.63
N ALA A 492 -42.90 30.55 18.66
CA ALA A 492 -43.77 29.48 19.13
C ALA A 492 -44.78 28.97 18.08
N ASP A 493 -45.15 29.79 17.10
CA ASP A 493 -46.01 29.44 15.97
C ASP A 493 -45.32 28.53 14.93
N GLN A 494 -44.00 28.34 15.04
CA GLN A 494 -43.22 27.40 14.23
C GLN A 494 -42.97 26.08 14.96
N ASN A 495 -43.43 25.95 16.21
CA ASN A 495 -43.31 24.70 16.96
C ASN A 495 -44.36 23.69 16.48
N PRO A 496 -44.04 22.40 16.43
CA PRO A 496 -45.01 21.35 16.09
C PRO A 496 -46.18 21.33 17.08
N GLU A 497 -47.40 21.55 16.61
CA GLU A 497 -48.61 21.64 17.46
C GLU A 497 -48.94 20.34 18.20
N ARG A 498 -48.54 19.18 17.66
CA ARG A 498 -48.91 17.84 18.17
C ARG A 498 -47.84 17.20 19.04
N ILE A 499 -46.75 17.92 19.33
CA ILE A 499 -45.63 17.42 20.11
C ILE A 499 -45.56 18.15 21.43
N GLU A 500 -45.72 17.40 22.52
CA GLU A 500 -45.62 17.93 23.88
C GLU A 500 -44.25 17.64 24.47
N THR A 501 -43.68 18.64 25.15
CA THR A 501 -42.36 18.53 25.77
C THR A 501 -42.47 18.30 27.28
N LEU A 502 -41.93 17.18 27.73
CA LEU A 502 -41.77 16.81 29.13
C LEU A 502 -40.46 17.39 29.69
N MET A 503 -40.45 17.64 31.00
CA MET A 503 -39.27 18.16 31.69
C MET A 503 -38.09 17.17 31.60
N ALA A 504 -36.90 17.67 31.31
CA ALA A 504 -35.66 16.89 31.39
C ALA A 504 -35.43 16.36 32.82
N PRO A 505 -34.96 15.12 33.00
CA PRO A 505 -34.59 14.60 34.32
C PRO A 505 -33.54 15.49 34.98
N ASP A 506 -33.73 15.86 36.25
CA ASP A 506 -32.71 16.58 37.03
C ASP A 506 -31.58 15.62 37.41
N CYS A 507 -30.52 15.60 36.59
CA CYS A 507 -29.35 14.76 36.81
C CYS A 507 -28.43 15.27 37.94
N THR A 508 -28.71 16.43 38.56
CA THR A 508 -27.80 17.09 39.52
C THR A 508 -28.28 17.10 40.96
N GLY A 509 -29.55 16.77 41.23
CA GLY A 509 -30.12 16.75 42.58
C GLY A 509 -30.04 18.10 43.32
N ALA A 510 -29.70 19.19 42.62
CA ALA A 510 -29.48 20.49 43.22
C ALA A 510 -30.75 21.33 43.12
N LEU A 511 -31.66 21.12 44.07
CA LEU A 511 -32.65 22.12 44.46
C LEU A 511 -31.92 23.44 44.78
N THR A 512 -31.86 24.36 43.82
CA THR A 512 -31.58 25.77 44.12
C THR A 512 -32.91 26.51 44.32
N PRO A 513 -33.12 27.21 45.45
CA PRO A 513 -34.39 27.90 45.74
C PRO A 513 -34.74 29.08 44.82
N THR A 514 -33.94 29.35 43.79
CA THR A 514 -34.00 30.58 43.00
C THR A 514 -34.93 30.52 41.78
N THR A 515 -35.33 29.34 41.30
CA THR A 515 -36.32 29.21 40.20
C THR A 515 -37.77 29.27 40.67
N ARG A 516 -38.05 29.19 41.99
CA ARG A 516 -39.42 29.40 42.52
C ARG A 516 -39.97 30.83 42.34
N LYS A 517 -39.15 31.81 41.98
CA LYS A 517 -39.58 33.21 41.82
C LYS A 517 -40.11 33.58 40.42
N GLN A 518 -39.96 32.73 39.40
CA GLN A 518 -40.62 32.95 38.10
C GLN A 518 -41.88 32.09 37.90
N GLN A 519 -42.10 31.05 38.71
CA GLN A 519 -43.30 30.20 38.64
C GLN A 519 -44.53 30.73 39.41
N ARG A 520 -44.47 31.93 40.02
CA ARG A 520 -45.60 32.52 40.76
C ARG A 520 -46.44 33.54 39.99
N ASN A 521 -46.12 33.82 38.72
CA ASN A 521 -46.81 34.83 37.91
C ASN A 521 -47.69 34.30 36.77
N MET A 522 -47.90 32.98 36.65
CA MET A 522 -49.02 32.48 35.83
C MET A 522 -50.29 32.49 36.68
N GLN A 523 -51.04 33.59 36.59
CA GLN A 523 -52.43 33.62 37.06
C GLN A 523 -53.24 32.58 36.26
N PRO A 524 -54.16 31.83 36.90
CA PRO A 524 -55.08 30.98 36.18
C PRO A 524 -56.04 31.87 35.37
N THR A 525 -56.07 31.68 34.05
CA THR A 525 -57.15 32.17 33.21
C THR A 525 -58.46 31.54 33.71
N PRO A 526 -59.49 32.31 34.09
CA PRO A 526 -60.73 31.74 34.56
C PRO A 526 -61.44 31.06 33.38
N THR A 527 -61.80 29.79 33.59
CA THR A 527 -62.71 29.04 32.73
C THR A 527 -64.06 29.76 32.67
N GLY A 528 -64.38 30.32 31.51
CA GLY A 528 -65.70 30.80 31.14
C GLY A 528 -66.42 29.73 30.32
N ARG A 529 -67.53 29.27 30.89
CA ARG A 529 -68.61 28.40 30.38
C ARG A 529 -68.70 28.12 28.89
#